data_AF-A0AAV0NZ81-F1
#
_entry.id   AF-A0AAV0NZ81-F1
#
_cell.length_a   1.000
_cell.length_b   1.000
_cell.length_c   1.000
_cell.angle_alpha   90.00
_cell.angle_beta   90.00
_cell.angle_gamma   90.00
#
_symmetry.space_group_name_H-M   'P 1'
#
loop_
_entity.id
_entity.type
_entity.pdbx_description
1 polymer ?
#
loop_
_entity_poly.entity_id
_entity_poly.type
_entity_poly.pdbx_seq_one_letter_code
_entity_poly.pdbx_strand_id
1 'polypeptide(L)'
;LTAEKCDLFAGEWVPDPSGPNYTNRSCLHIQEHQNCMRNGRPDSGYLYWRWKPSGCDLPKFNPRKFLKLMRNKSLAFIGDSISRNHVQSLLCILSQVNQQVQLPELVFLLFNRQTQ
;
A
#
# COMPACT_ATOMS: atom_id res chain seq x y z
N LEU A 1 -15.25 -28.79 13.76
CA LEU A 1 -15.35 -27.69 12.78
C LEU A 1 -13.95 -27.13 12.59
N THR A 2 -13.20 -27.67 11.63
CA THR A 2 -11.91 -27.10 11.24
C THR A 2 -12.20 -25.70 10.72
N ALA A 3 -11.69 -24.66 11.39
CA ALA A 3 -11.75 -23.31 10.84
C ALA A 3 -11.10 -23.37 9.46
N GLU A 4 -11.90 -23.25 8.39
CA GLU A 4 -11.35 -23.12 7.05
C GLU A 4 -10.42 -21.91 7.10
N LYS A 5 -9.13 -22.20 6.97
CA LYS A 5 -8.07 -21.22 7.05
C LYS A 5 -8.31 -20.28 5.88
N CYS A 6 -8.73 -19.04 6.16
CA CYS A 6 -9.06 -18.10 5.10
C CYS A 6 -7.86 -17.96 4.16
N ASP A 7 -8.02 -18.42 2.93
CA ASP A 7 -7.01 -18.27 1.89
C ASP A 7 -7.09 -16.84 1.35
N LEU A 8 -6.11 -16.02 1.70
CA LEU A 8 -6.05 -14.61 1.29
C LEU A 8 -5.75 -14.45 -0.20
N PHE A 9 -5.29 -15.51 -0.88
CA PHE A 9 -4.92 -15.48 -2.28
C PHE A 9 -6.04 -15.98 -3.21
N ALA A 10 -7.10 -16.59 -2.65
CA ALA A 10 -8.28 -17.04 -3.37
C ALA A 10 -9.48 -16.11 -3.12
N GLY A 11 -9.99 -15.48 -4.17
CA GLY A 11 -11.04 -14.48 -4.05
C GLY A 11 -11.34 -13.77 -5.37
N GLU A 12 -11.97 -12.62 -5.25
CA GLU A 12 -12.38 -11.80 -6.39
C GLU A 12 -12.17 -10.30 -6.12
N TRP A 13 -12.05 -9.53 -7.19
CA TRP A 13 -12.12 -8.07 -7.11
C TRP A 13 -13.59 -7.66 -7.08
N VAL A 14 -13.97 -6.85 -6.09
CA VAL A 14 -15.32 -6.30 -5.94
C VAL A 14 -15.28 -4.78 -5.91
N PRO A 15 -16.32 -4.08 -6.41
CA PRO A 15 -16.42 -2.62 -6.27
C PRO A 15 -16.42 -2.18 -4.80
N ASP A 16 -15.67 -1.13 -4.48
CA ASP A 16 -15.65 -0.49 -3.16
C ASP A 16 -15.95 1.02 -3.30
N PRO A 17 -17.18 1.46 -2.97
CA PRO A 17 -17.58 2.86 -3.11
C PRO A 17 -16.90 3.79 -2.10
N SER A 18 -16.18 3.25 -1.11
CA SER A 18 -15.40 4.08 -0.19
C SER A 18 -14.15 4.71 -0.82
N GLY A 19 -13.73 4.21 -1.98
CA GLY A 19 -12.61 4.75 -2.75
C GLY A 19 -11.22 4.41 -2.20
N PRO A 20 -10.18 5.04 -2.77
CA PRO A 20 -8.80 4.73 -2.44
C PRO A 20 -8.39 5.31 -1.07
N ASN A 21 -7.44 4.67 -0.40
CA ASN A 21 -6.89 5.17 0.87
C ASN A 21 -6.17 6.52 0.75
N TYR A 22 -5.72 6.88 -0.45
CA TYR A 22 -5.02 8.12 -0.74
C TYR A 22 -5.29 8.56 -2.18
N THR A 23 -5.02 9.84 -2.47
CA THR A 23 -5.10 10.41 -3.81
C THR A 23 -3.80 11.12 -4.16
N ASN A 24 -3.67 11.59 -5.41
CA ASN A 24 -2.54 12.44 -5.82
C ASN A 24 -2.44 13.77 -5.04
N ARG A 25 -3.53 14.20 -4.39
CA ARG A 25 -3.54 15.40 -3.54
C ARG A 25 -3.16 15.09 -2.10
N SER A 26 -3.53 13.91 -1.59
CA SER A 26 -3.31 13.54 -0.18
C SER A 26 -1.99 12.80 0.07
N CYS A 27 -1.27 12.40 -0.98
CA CYS A 27 0.06 11.80 -0.88
C CYS A 27 1.10 12.50 -1.76
N LEU A 28 2.18 12.97 -1.14
CA LEU A 28 3.32 13.60 -1.81
C LEU A 28 4.43 12.61 -2.21
N HIS A 29 4.29 11.33 -1.86
CA HIS A 29 5.27 10.28 -2.13
C HIS A 29 5.05 9.53 -3.46
N ILE A 30 3.96 9.83 -4.18
CA ILE A 30 3.71 9.25 -5.50
C ILE A 30 4.75 9.82 -6.48
N GLN A 31 5.55 8.94 -7.08
CA GLN A 31 6.54 9.38 -8.07
C GLN A 31 5.85 9.89 -9.34
N GLU A 32 6.44 10.92 -9.95
CA GLU A 32 5.80 11.62 -11.08
C GLU A 32 5.44 10.67 -12.23
N HIS A 33 6.34 9.77 -12.61
CA HIS A 33 6.09 8.81 -13.69
C HIS A 33 4.99 7.77 -13.37
N GLN A 34 4.56 7.66 -12.11
CA GLN A 34 3.53 6.73 -11.64
C GLN A 34 2.22 7.42 -11.27
N ASN A 35 2.18 8.76 -11.33
CA ASN A 35 1.01 9.53 -10.91
C ASN A 35 -0.03 9.61 -12.03
N CYS A 36 -0.75 8.51 -12.29
CA CYS A 36 -1.73 8.43 -13.38
C CYS A 36 -2.80 9.54 -13.31
N MET A 37 -3.25 9.90 -12.09
CA MET A 37 -4.22 10.97 -11.87
C MET A 37 -3.69 12.34 -12.31
N ARG A 38 -2.39 12.60 -12.10
CA ARG A 38 -1.73 13.85 -12.55
C ARG A 38 -1.36 13.79 -14.03
N ASN A 39 -1.00 12.62 -14.54
CA ASN A 39 -0.53 12.40 -15.90
C ASN A 39 -1.67 12.24 -16.93
N GLY A 40 -2.88 12.73 -16.61
CA GLY A 40 -3.97 12.86 -17.58
C GLY A 40 -4.75 11.57 -17.87
N ARG A 41 -4.66 10.53 -17.03
CA ARG A 41 -5.55 9.37 -17.16
C ARG A 41 -7.02 9.82 -16.98
N PRO A 42 -7.91 9.57 -17.96
CA PRO A 42 -9.26 10.14 -17.95
C PRO A 42 -10.24 9.38 -17.05
N ASP A 43 -10.05 8.08 -16.85
CA ASP A 43 -10.90 7.24 -16.01
C ASP A 43 -10.37 7.14 -14.57
N SER A 44 -11.29 7.04 -13.60
CA SER A 44 -10.96 6.87 -12.17
C SER A 44 -11.51 5.57 -11.57
N GLY A 45 -12.26 4.78 -12.34
CA GLY A 45 -12.93 3.56 -11.87
C GLY A 45 -11.97 2.51 -11.29
N TYR A 46 -10.72 2.49 -11.76
CA TYR A 46 -9.67 1.58 -11.25
C TYR A 46 -9.34 1.80 -9.76
N LEU A 47 -9.68 2.96 -9.18
CA LEU A 47 -9.42 3.28 -7.78
C LEU A 47 -10.49 2.72 -6.82
N TYR A 48 -11.62 2.23 -7.35
CA TYR A 48 -12.79 1.84 -6.57
C TYR A 48 -13.00 0.33 -6.53
N TRP A 49 -11.89 -0.42 -6.43
CA TRP A 49 -11.88 -1.87 -6.34
C TRP A 49 -11.19 -2.31 -5.05
N ARG A 50 -11.71 -3.36 -4.41
CA ARG A 50 -10.99 -4.07 -3.35
C ARG A 50 -10.96 -5.56 -3.64
N TRP A 51 -9.89 -6.21 -3.16
CA TRP A 51 -9.81 -7.66 -3.12
C TRP A 51 -10.68 -8.21 -1.98
N LYS A 52 -11.50 -9.23 -2.26
CA LYS A 52 -12.33 -9.94 -1.29
C LYS A 52 -12.00 -11.44 -1.31
N PRO A 53 -11.34 -11.98 -0.28
CA PRO A 53 -11.14 -13.42 -0.14
C PRO A 53 -12.49 -14.17 -0.06
N SER A 54 -12.58 -15.36 -0.63
CA SER A 54 -13.85 -16.11 -0.68
C SER A 54 -14.34 -16.62 0.68
N GLY A 55 -13.41 -16.85 1.62
CA GLY A 55 -13.69 -17.46 2.92
C GLY A 55 -13.70 -16.50 4.12
N CYS A 56 -13.39 -15.21 3.93
CA CYS A 56 -13.42 -14.24 5.02
C CYS A 56 -13.45 -12.78 4.55
N ASP A 57 -13.81 -11.88 5.47
CA ASP A 57 -13.70 -10.44 5.26
C ASP A 57 -12.32 -9.95 5.66
N LEU A 58 -11.61 -9.37 4.68
CA LEU A 58 -10.36 -8.66 4.93
C LEU A 58 -10.68 -7.26 5.47
N PRO A 59 -10.28 -6.91 6.72
CA PRO A 59 -10.54 -5.59 7.27
C PRO A 59 -9.75 -4.52 6.50
N LYS A 60 -10.33 -3.32 6.39
CA LYS A 60 -9.63 -2.18 5.80
C LYS A 60 -8.34 -1.88 6.56
N PHE A 61 -7.31 -1.50 5.82
CA PHE A 61 -6.02 -1.15 6.40
C PHE A 61 -6.19 0.05 7.35
N ASN A 62 -5.72 -0.10 8.58
CA ASN A 62 -5.75 0.99 9.57
C ASN A 62 -4.32 1.49 9.81
N PRO A 63 -3.95 2.67 9.26
CA PRO A 63 -2.59 3.18 9.39
C PRO A 63 -2.18 3.49 10.83
N ARG A 64 -3.10 3.95 11.71
CA ARG A 64 -2.80 4.16 13.14
C ARG A 64 -2.46 2.86 13.84
N LYS A 65 -3.23 1.79 13.57
CA LYS A 65 -2.99 0.46 14.13
C LYS A 65 -1.64 -0.09 13.66
N PHE A 66 -1.33 0.04 12.37
CA PHE A 66 -0.05 -0.38 11.81
C PHE A 66 1.13 0.34 12.48
N LEU A 67 1.10 1.68 12.55
CA LEU A 67 2.16 2.46 13.20
C LEU A 67 2.34 2.10 14.68
N LYS A 68 1.24 1.82 15.41
CA LYS A 68 1.31 1.36 16.79
C LYS A 68 2.00 -0.01 16.91
N LEU A 69 1.71 -0.94 16.00
CA LEU A 69 2.33 -2.27 15.95
C LEU A 69 3.82 -2.20 15.58
N MET A 70 4.18 -1.24 14.74
CA MET A 70 5.55 -1.01 14.25
C MET A 70 6.39 -0.11 15.16
N ARG A 71 5.86 0.35 16.30
CA ARG A 71 6.63 1.16 17.25
C ARG A 71 7.86 0.39 17.72
N ASN A 72 9.03 1.04 17.64
CA ASN A 72 10.35 0.48 17.98
C ASN A 72 10.73 -0.75 17.12
N LYS A 73 10.24 -0.83 15.88
CA LYS A 73 10.60 -1.85 14.89
C LYS A 73 11.01 -1.16 13.60
N SER A 74 12.02 -1.71 12.93
CA SER A 74 12.37 -1.32 11.56
C SER A 74 11.79 -2.35 10.59
N LEU A 75 11.32 -1.89 9.43
CA LEU A 75 10.80 -2.73 8.36
C LEU A 75 11.59 -2.43 7.09
N ALA A 76 12.33 -3.41 6.59
CA ALA A 76 13.06 -3.30 5.34
C ALA A 76 12.32 -4.05 4.23
N PHE A 77 12.29 -3.45 3.05
CA PHE A 77 11.80 -4.09 1.83
C PHE A 77 13.00 -4.36 0.93
N ILE A 78 13.21 -5.63 0.58
CA ILE A 78 14.28 -6.09 -0.29
C ILE A 78 13.62 -6.68 -1.53
N GLY A 79 13.94 -6.12 -2.69
CA GLY A 79 13.39 -6.57 -3.96
C GLY A 79 13.64 -5.59 -5.08
N ASP A 80 12.79 -5.63 -6.09
CA ASP A 80 12.95 -4.91 -7.36
C ASP A 80 12.08 -3.64 -7.44
N SER A 81 11.80 -3.20 -8.67
CA SER A 81 10.93 -2.06 -8.95
C SER A 81 9.48 -2.26 -8.47
N ILE A 82 8.97 -3.49 -8.44
CA ILE A 82 7.63 -3.80 -7.93
C ILE A 82 7.62 -3.66 -6.41
N SER A 83 8.65 -4.16 -5.72
CA SER A 83 8.81 -3.95 -4.28
C SER A 83 8.86 -2.46 -3.92
N ARG A 84 9.56 -1.64 -4.74
CA ARG A 84 9.56 -0.18 -4.63
C ARG A 84 8.16 0.42 -4.66
N ASN A 85 7.33 -0.02 -5.61
CA ASN A 85 5.96 0.47 -5.74
C ASN A 85 5.10 0.12 -4.52
N HIS A 86 5.27 -1.09 -3.97
CA HIS A 86 4.52 -1.52 -2.77
C HIS A 86 4.80 -0.62 -1.57
N VAL A 87 6.05 -0.26 -1.34
CA VAL A 87 6.41 0.63 -0.23
C VAL A 87 5.93 2.05 -0.46
N GLN A 88 6.02 2.58 -1.67
CA GLN A 88 5.48 3.92 -1.96
C GLN A 88 3.97 3.99 -1.70
N SER A 89 3.23 2.93 -2.07
CA SER A 89 1.81 2.79 -1.72
C SER A 89 1.60 2.76 -0.19
N LEU A 90 2.39 1.96 0.54
CA LEU A 90 2.33 1.92 2.00
C LEU A 90 2.62 3.29 2.62
N LEU A 91 3.65 3.99 2.14
CA LEU A 91 4.00 5.34 2.60
C LEU A 91 2.85 6.32 2.45
N CYS A 92 2.17 6.30 1.31
CA CYS A 92 0.98 7.12 1.08
C CYS A 92 -0.16 6.80 2.05
N ILE A 93 -0.38 5.53 2.37
CA ILE A 93 -1.44 5.14 3.32
C ILE A 93 -1.07 5.60 4.74
N LEU A 94 0.19 5.47 5.14
CA LEU A 94 0.66 5.88 6.47
C LEU A 94 0.65 7.40 6.65
N SER A 95 0.96 8.16 5.59
CA SER A 95 0.96 9.64 5.64
C SER A 95 -0.42 10.24 5.91
N GLN A 96 -1.51 9.47 5.75
CA GLN A 96 -2.87 9.94 6.04
C GLN A 96 -3.14 10.15 7.55
N VAL A 97 -2.28 9.63 8.42
CA VAL A 97 -2.41 9.76 9.88
C VAL A 97 -1.61 10.93 10.44
N ASN A 98 -0.47 11.24 9.81
CA ASN A 98 0.38 12.36 10.19
C ASN A 98 1.26 12.73 8.98
N GLN A 99 1.34 14.01 8.61
CA GLN A 99 2.30 14.48 7.59
C GLN A 99 3.75 14.33 8.04
N GLN A 100 3.98 14.24 9.36
CA GLN A 100 5.28 14.06 10.00
C GLN A 100 5.56 12.61 10.39
N VAL A 101 5.01 11.60 9.69
CA VAL A 101 5.55 10.24 9.87
C VAL A 101 7.00 10.30 9.39
N GLN A 102 7.91 10.49 10.35
CA GLN A 102 9.32 10.18 10.21
C GLN A 102 9.33 8.69 9.89
N LEU A 103 9.42 8.38 8.59
CA LEU A 103 9.21 7.06 8.03
C LEU A 103 9.98 6.08 8.92
N PRO A 104 9.33 5.11 9.58
CA PRO A 104 10.02 4.21 10.50
C PRO A 104 11.08 3.51 9.69
N GLU A 105 12.35 3.94 9.79
CA GLU A 105 13.43 3.73 8.81
C GLU A 105 13.06 2.65 7.80
N LEU A 106 12.27 3.01 6.78
CA LEU A 106 11.84 2.07 5.78
C LEU A 106 13.01 2.00 4.82
N VAL A 107 14.02 1.26 5.27
CA VAL A 107 15.26 1.11 4.52
C VAL A 107 14.90 0.27 3.30
N PHE A 108 14.81 0.94 2.16
CA PHE A 108 15.00 0.27 0.89
C PHE A 108 16.48 -0.09 0.78
N LEU A 109 16.79 -1.31 1.17
CA LEU A 109 17.99 -1.96 0.67
C LEU A 109 17.65 -2.49 -0.71
N LEU A 110 17.62 -1.57 -1.69
CA LEU A 110 17.77 -2.01 -3.07
C LEU A 110 19.15 -2.67 -3.16
N PHE A 111 19.18 -3.90 -3.66
CA PHE A 111 20.38 -4.48 -4.24
C PHE A 111 20.81 -3.59 -5.43
N ASN A 112 21.48 -2.48 -5.14
CA ASN A 112 22.50 -1.94 -6.01
C ASN A 112 23.83 -2.55 -5.60
N ARG A 113 23.92 -3.88 -5.76
CA ARG A 113 25.17 -4.57 -6.02
C ARG A 113 25.12 -5.05 -7.46
N GLN A 114 25.49 -4.12 -8.35
CA GLN A 114 26.03 -4.20 -9.72
C GLN A 114 25.56 -2.94 -10.46
N THR A 115 26.41 -2.01 -10.91
CA THR A 115 27.79 -2.09 -11.43
C THR A 115 28.82 -1.58 -10.40
N GLN A 116 30.05 -2.10 -10.33
CA GLN A 116 31.22 -1.67 -11.12
C GLN A 116 31.26 -0.16 -11.40
#